data_AF-A0AAW2PF40-F1
#
_entry.id   AF-A0AAW2PF40-F1
#
_cell.length_a   1.000
_cell.length_b   1.000
_cell.length_c   1.000
_cell.angle_alpha   90.00
_cell.angle_beta   90.00
_cell.angle_gamma   90.00
#
_symmetry.space_group_name_H-M   'P 1'
#
loop_
_entity.id
_entity.type
_entity.pdbx_description
1 polymer ?
#
loop_
_entity_poly.entity_id
_entity_poly.type
_entity_poly.pdbx_seq_one_letter_code
_entity_poly.pdbx_strand_id
1 'polypeptide(L)'
;METVWGKDCLEFRPERWIAAGGRIKHEPSYKFPAFNVGPRTCLGKEMAFIQMKMVAAAIIYHYRIEVVEGNRVSPRVSIILQAKPGLKVRLTKRDV
;
A
#
# COMPACT_ATOMS: atom_id res chain seq x y z
N MET A 1 8.59 -0.75 16.16
CA MET A 1 8.20 0.03 14.96
C MET A 1 8.50 1.51 15.15
N GLU A 2 8.17 2.10 16.30
CA GLU A 2 8.45 3.52 16.59
C GLU A 2 9.92 3.92 16.42
N THR A 3 10.87 3.10 16.86
CA THR A 3 12.31 3.34 16.67
C THR A 3 12.77 3.40 15.22
N VAL A 4 12.02 2.78 14.30
CA VAL A 4 12.35 2.71 12.86
C VAL A 4 11.58 3.77 12.07
N TRP A 5 10.31 3.97 12.42
CA TRP A 5 9.35 4.73 11.62
C TRP A 5 8.83 6.00 12.28
N GLY A 6 9.14 6.24 13.55
CA GLY A 6 8.65 7.36 14.34
C GLY A 6 7.34 7.06 15.08
N LYS A 7 6.86 8.03 15.86
CA LYS A 7 5.63 7.93 16.68
C LYS A 7 4.38 7.61 15.85
N ASP A 8 4.38 8.06 14.61
CA ASP A 8 3.30 7.89 13.63
C ASP A 8 3.42 6.59 12.82
N CYS A 9 4.15 5.59 13.32
CA CYS A 9 4.41 4.33 12.61
C CYS A 9 3.17 3.48 12.32
N LEU A 10 2.04 3.76 12.97
CA LEU A 10 0.75 3.10 12.75
C LEU A 10 -0.18 3.90 11.83
N GLU A 11 0.22 5.10 11.39
CA GLU A 11 -0.59 5.96 10.53
C GLU A 11 -0.32 5.66 9.05
N PHE A 12 -1.39 5.63 8.24
CA PHE A 12 -1.27 5.60 6.79
C PHE A 12 -0.91 6.99 6.27
N ARG A 13 0.39 7.22 6.05
CA ARG A 13 0.96 8.51 5.66
C ARG A 13 1.84 8.41 4.41
N PRO A 14 1.28 8.50 3.19
CA PRO A 14 2.03 8.41 1.93
C PRO A 14 3.15 9.46 1.80
N GLU A 15 2.98 10.63 2.41
CA GLU A 15 3.93 11.74 2.39
C GLU A 15 5.28 11.37 3.04
N ARG A 16 5.33 10.28 3.84
CA ARG A 16 6.57 9.73 4.40
C ARG A 16 7.61 9.41 3.32
N TRP A 17 7.15 9.10 2.11
CA TRP A 17 7.97 8.72 0.96
C TRP A 17 8.29 9.89 0.02
N ILE A 18 7.89 11.11 0.37
CA ILE A 18 8.04 12.30 -0.47
C ILE A 18 8.93 13.30 0.25
N ALA A 19 10.04 13.68 -0.37
CA ALA A 19 10.97 14.70 0.13
C ALA A 19 10.42 16.12 -0.11
N ALA A 20 10.98 17.10 0.60
CA ALA A 20 10.73 18.51 0.32
C ALA A 20 11.00 18.80 -1.18
N GLY A 21 10.03 19.43 -1.85
CA GLY A 21 10.08 19.65 -3.31
C GLY A 21 9.49 18.53 -4.16
N GLY A 22 8.79 17.54 -3.57
CA GLY A 22 7.98 16.57 -4.31
C GLY A 22 8.74 15.39 -4.91
N ARG A 23 10.05 15.28 -4.67
CA ARG A 23 10.87 14.15 -5.11
C ARG A 23 10.60 12.91 -4.26
N ILE A 24 10.71 11.72 -4.85
CA ILE A 24 10.62 10.47 -4.08
C ILE A 24 11.82 10.39 -3.14
N LYS A 25 11.54 10.23 -1.85
CA LYS A 25 12.55 10.01 -0.82
C LYS A 25 13.10 8.60 -0.96
N HIS A 26 14.41 8.47 -1.12
CA HIS A 26 15.07 7.17 -1.03
C HIS A 26 15.01 6.65 0.42
N GLU A 27 14.50 5.43 0.59
CA GLU A 27 14.50 4.72 1.87
C GLU A 27 15.14 3.34 1.63
N PRO A 28 16.13 2.91 2.44
CA PRO A 28 16.81 1.66 2.19
C PRO A 28 15.87 0.45 2.28
N SER A 29 15.99 -0.49 1.33
CA SER A 29 15.13 -1.68 1.25
C SER A 29 15.18 -2.57 2.50
N TYR A 30 16.30 -2.58 3.24
CA TYR A 30 16.38 -3.33 4.51
C TYR A 30 15.51 -2.75 5.63
N LYS A 31 15.14 -1.46 5.53
CA LYS A 31 14.20 -0.82 6.46
C LYS A 31 12.75 -1.14 6.08
N PHE A 32 12.47 -1.32 4.79
CA PHE A 32 11.16 -1.69 4.26
C PHE A 32 11.25 -2.86 3.26
N PRO A 33 11.35 -4.12 3.75
CA PRO A 33 11.68 -5.28 2.93
C PRO A 33 10.47 -5.89 2.22
N ALA A 34 9.53 -5.08 1.70
CA ALA A 34 8.31 -5.56 1.05
C ALA A 34 8.58 -6.45 -0.18
N PHE A 35 9.73 -6.26 -0.83
CA PHE A 35 10.20 -7.06 -1.97
C PHE A 35 11.54 -7.76 -1.68
N ASN A 36 11.88 -7.99 -0.41
CA ASN A 36 13.22 -8.40 0.04
C ASN A 36 14.33 -7.39 -0.34
N VAL A 37 15.60 -7.80 -0.22
CA VAL A 37 16.77 -6.95 -0.46
C VAL A 37 17.92 -7.79 -1.05
N GLY A 38 18.84 -7.14 -1.78
CA GLY A 38 20.05 -7.75 -2.31
C GLY A 38 19.80 -8.66 -3.53
N PRO A 39 20.70 -9.62 -3.81
CA PRO A 39 20.61 -10.50 -4.99
C PRO A 39 19.35 -11.38 -5.04
N ARG A 40 18.63 -11.51 -3.92
CA ARG A 40 17.36 -12.26 -3.80
C ARG A 40 16.14 -11.34 -3.65
N THR A 41 16.27 -10.08 -4.09
CA THR A 41 15.12 -9.17 -4.25
C THR A 41 14.09 -9.84 -5.19
N CYS A 42 12.81 -9.60 -4.92
CA CYS A 42 11.71 -10.14 -5.74
C CYS A 42 11.90 -9.74 -7.21
N LEU A 43 12.02 -10.74 -8.07
CA LEU A 43 12.16 -10.57 -9.52
C LEU A 43 10.96 -9.81 -10.12
N GLY A 44 9.77 -9.98 -9.54
CA GLY A 44 8.54 -9.33 -9.99
C GLY A 44 8.33 -7.91 -9.48
N LYS A 45 9.28 -7.30 -8.76
CA LYS A 45 9.11 -5.98 -8.13
C LYS A 45 8.64 -4.90 -9.11
N GLU A 46 9.34 -4.73 -10.22
CA GLU A 46 9.04 -3.67 -11.18
C GLU A 46 7.70 -3.90 -11.88
N MET A 47 7.41 -5.15 -12.26
CA MET A 47 6.11 -5.53 -12.82
C MET A 47 4.97 -5.26 -11.83
N ALA A 48 5.15 -5.61 -10.56
CA ALA A 48 4.16 -5.37 -9.51
C ALA A 48 3.89 -3.87 -9.34
N PHE A 49 4.92 -3.01 -9.36
CA PHE A 49 4.73 -1.57 -9.29
C PHE A 49 3.95 -1.00 -10.47
N ILE A 50 4.22 -1.48 -11.68
CA ILE A 50 3.46 -1.05 -12.88
C ILE A 50 1.99 -1.46 -12.73
N GLN A 51 1.73 -2.73 -12.42
CA GLN A 51 0.36 -3.24 -12.29
C GLN A 51 -0.41 -2.56 -11.16
N MET A 52 0.20 -2.38 -9.99
CA MET A 52 -0.43 -1.68 -8.85
C MET A 52 -0.82 -0.25 -9.22
N LYS A 53 0.06 0.49 -9.90
CA LYS A 53 -0.22 1.87 -10.34
C LYS A 53 -1.35 1.90 -11.36
N MET A 54 -1.32 1.01 -12.36
CA MET A 54 -2.38 0.93 -13.38
C MET A 54 -3.75 0.66 -12.76
N VAL A 55 -3.84 -0.35 -11.89
CA VAL A 55 -5.10 -0.71 -11.22
C VAL A 55 -5.58 0.41 -10.29
N ALA A 56 -4.68 0.97 -9.46
CA ALA A 56 -5.04 2.05 -8.55
C ALA A 56 -5.51 3.30 -9.31
N ALA A 57 -4.79 3.71 -10.36
CA ALA A 57 -5.15 4.86 -11.17
C ALA A 57 -6.52 4.66 -11.84
N ALA A 58 -6.76 3.49 -12.45
CA ALA A 58 -8.05 3.20 -13.08
C ALA A 58 -9.21 3.24 -12.08
N ILE A 59 -9.05 2.62 -10.90
CA ILE A 59 -10.10 2.62 -9.88
C ILE A 59 -10.35 4.03 -9.33
N ILE A 60 -9.30 4.76 -8.94
CA ILE A 60 -9.42 6.10 -8.35
C ILE A 60 -10.01 7.11 -9.35
N TYR A 61 -9.65 6.98 -10.62
CA TYR A 61 -10.18 7.84 -11.69
C TYR A 61 -11.69 7.60 -11.88
N HIS A 62 -12.13 6.34 -11.99
CA HIS A 62 -13.52 6.02 -12.32
C HIS A 62 -14.46 5.91 -11.12
N TYR A 63 -13.96 5.71 -9.90
CA TYR A 63 -14.81 5.37 -8.75
C TYR A 63 -14.41 6.13 -7.48
N ARG A 64 -15.43 6.52 -6.70
CA ARG A 64 -15.30 6.83 -5.28
C ARG A 64 -15.43 5.51 -4.49
N ILE A 65 -14.50 5.30 -3.56
CA ILE A 65 -14.43 4.07 -2.76
C ILE A 65 -14.77 4.42 -1.32
N GLU A 66 -15.75 3.72 -0.74
CA GLU A 66 -16.14 3.87 0.66
C GLU A 66 -16.14 2.50 1.33
N VAL A 67 -15.48 2.37 2.49
CA VAL A 67 -15.49 1.12 3.25
C VAL A 67 -16.88 0.90 3.85
N VAL A 68 -17.41 -0.32 3.74
CA VAL A 68 -18.70 -0.66 4.34
C VAL A 68 -18.60 -0.56 5.87
N GLU A 69 -19.58 0.07 6.49
CA GLU A 69 -19.65 0.23 7.95
C GLU A 69 -19.54 -1.13 8.66
N GLY A 70 -18.80 -1.17 9.78
CA GLY A 70 -18.58 -2.39 10.55
C GLY A 70 -17.61 -3.39 9.94
N ASN A 71 -17.04 -3.14 8.75
CA ASN A 71 -16.03 -4.02 8.15
C ASN A 71 -14.69 -3.95 8.90
N ARG A 72 -14.53 -4.79 9.93
CA ARG A 72 -13.28 -4.97 10.66
C ARG A 72 -12.41 -6.00 9.95
N VAL A 73 -11.23 -5.56 9.49
CA VAL A 73 -10.24 -6.42 8.86
C VAL A 73 -9.25 -6.91 9.91
N SER A 74 -8.97 -8.21 9.91
CA SER A 74 -7.85 -8.81 10.63
C SER A 74 -6.99 -9.66 9.70
N PRO A 75 -5.72 -9.91 10.04
CA PRO A 75 -4.88 -10.83 9.30
C PRO A 75 -5.45 -12.26 9.29
N ARG A 76 -5.39 -12.92 8.13
CA ARG A 76 -5.55 -14.37 8.02
C ARG A 76 -4.22 -15.05 8.33
N VAL A 77 -4.28 -16.18 9.05
CA VAL A 77 -3.13 -17.07 9.22
C VAL A 77 -2.87 -17.79 7.89
N SER A 78 -1.89 -17.29 7.12
CA SER A 78 -1.51 -17.80 5.81
C SER A 78 -0.05 -17.46 5.48
N ILE A 79 0.54 -18.14 4.49
CA ILE A 79 1.94 -17.92 4.05
C ILE A 79 2.13 -16.49 3.53
N ILE A 80 1.12 -15.96 2.83
CA ILE A 80 1.05 -14.56 2.39
C ILE A 80 0.06 -13.83 3.29
N LEU A 81 0.37 -12.60 3.70
CA LEU A 81 -0.55 -11.79 4.49
C LEU A 81 -1.83 -11.51 3.70
N GLN A 82 -2.97 -11.98 4.21
CA GLN A 82 -4.28 -11.77 3.60
C GLN A 82 -5.24 -11.14 4.61
N ALA A 83 -6.20 -10.36 4.11
CA ALA A 83 -7.28 -9.81 4.91
C ALA A 83 -8.37 -10.85 5.17
N LYS A 84 -8.89 -10.93 6.41
CA LYS A 84 -10.06 -11.72 6.82
C LYS A 84 -11.10 -10.77 7.46
N PRO A 85 -12.38 -10.80 7.06
CA PRO A 85 -12.98 -11.60 5.99
C PRO A 85 -12.73 -11.05 4.57
N GLY A 86 -11.91 -10.01 4.44
CA GLY A 86 -11.72 -9.22 3.22
C GLY A 86 -12.01 -7.75 3.48
N LEU A 87 -11.89 -6.90 2.46
CA LEU A 87 -12.24 -5.47 2.55
C LEU A 87 -13.51 -5.22 1.72
N LYS A 88 -14.66 -5.14 2.39
CA LYS A 88 -15.92 -4.81 1.73
C LYS A 88 -15.98 -3.31 1.48
N VAL A 89 -16.20 -2.93 0.23
CA VAL A 89 -16.30 -1.52 -0.20
C VAL A 89 -17.54 -1.30 -1.05
N ARG A 90 -18.06 -0.07 -1.00
CA ARG A 90 -19.01 0.47 -1.96
C ARG A 90 -18.22 1.26 -3.00
N LEU A 91 -18.50 1.00 -4.26
CA LEU A 91 -17.96 1.75 -5.40
C LEU A 91 -19.07 2.59 -5.99
N THR A 92 -18.85 3.89 -6.08
CA THR A 92 -19.76 4.83 -6.75
C THR A 92 -19.03 5.41 -7.94
N LYS A 93 -19.59 5.27 -9.16
CA LYS A 93 -18.98 5.82 -10.37
C LYS A 93 -18.83 7.34 -10.22
N ARG A 94 -17.67 7.86 -10.61
CA ARG A 94 -17.41 9.30 -10.68
C ARG A 94 -17.89 9.81 -12.03
N ASP A 95 -18.52 10.98 -12.04
CA ASP A 95 -18.72 11.75 -13.25
C ASP A 95 -17.39 12.44 -13.57
N VAL A 96 -16.69 11.91 -14.57
CA VAL A 96 -15.39 12.41 -15.05
C VAL A 96 -15.53 12.85 -16.48
#